data_AF-W2D212-F1
#
_entry.id   AF-W2D212-F1
#
_cell.length_a   1.000
_cell.length_b   1.000
_cell.length_c   1.000
_cell.angle_alpha   90.00
_cell.angle_beta   90.00
_cell.angle_gamma   90.00
#
_symmetry.space_group_name_H-M   'P 1'
#
loop_
_entity.id
_entity.type
_entity.pdbx_description
1 polymer ?
#
loop_
_entity_poly.entity_id
_entity_poly.type
_entity_poly.pdbx_seq_one_letter_code
_entity_poly.pdbx_strand_id
1 'polypeptide(L)'
;LEGRKGELAQKKSELDEITSETRQEEERLRDKAKVLETTIEPRLLAAFKRIRKGARNGLAVVPIERDACGGCFNKIPPQRQMDIKLRKKIIVCEYCGRIMIGPDLAEEGTPDT
;
A
#
# COMPACT_ATOMS: atom_id res chain seq x y z
N LEU A 1 -33.07 29.74 9.81
CA LEU A 1 -33.05 28.25 9.90
C LEU A 1 -33.09 27.59 8.52
N GLU A 2 -33.78 28.17 7.53
CA GLU A 2 -33.85 27.62 6.16
C GLU A 2 -32.53 27.72 5.37
N GLY A 3 -31.77 28.82 5.48
CA GLY A 3 -30.46 28.94 4.82
C GLY A 3 -29.47 27.83 5.21
N ARG A 4 -29.42 27.44 6.49
CA ARG A 4 -28.61 26.31 6.98
C ARG A 4 -29.06 24.94 6.43
N LYS A 5 -30.35 24.78 6.10
CA LYS A 5 -30.87 23.55 5.49
C LYS A 5 -30.50 23.47 4.01
N GLY A 6 -30.54 24.60 3.30
CA GLY A 6 -30.08 24.72 1.90
C GLY A 6 -28.58 24.44 1.75
N GLU A 7 -27.75 25.08 2.57
CA GLU A 7 -26.29 24.83 2.61
C GLU A 7 -25.95 23.37 2.94
N LEU A 8 -26.69 22.75 3.87
CA LEU A 8 -26.51 21.34 4.21
C LEU A 8 -26.89 20.41 3.06
N ALA A 9 -27.96 20.72 2.33
CA ALA A 9 -28.40 19.93 1.18
C ALA A 9 -27.39 20.02 0.03
N GLN A 10 -26.87 21.22 -0.25
CA GLN A 10 -25.83 21.42 -1.25
C GLN A 10 -24.56 20.64 -0.91
N LYS A 11 -24.04 20.77 0.32
CA LYS A 11 -22.83 20.04 0.76
C LYS A 11 -23.01 18.52 0.73
N LYS A 12 -24.23 18.02 0.98
CA LYS A 12 -24.52 16.59 0.84
C LYS A 12 -24.50 16.14 -0.61
N SER A 13 -25.09 16.92 -1.52
CA SER A 13 -25.05 16.63 -2.96
C SER A 13 -23.61 16.59 -3.48
N GLU A 14 -22.79 17.58 -3.12
CA GLU A 14 -21.36 17.62 -3.47
C GLU A 14 -20.60 16.42 -2.89
N LEU A 15 -20.88 16.04 -1.64
CA LEU A 15 -20.28 14.86 -1.01
C LEU A 15 -20.69 13.57 -1.72
N ASP A 16 -21.95 13.44 -2.13
CA ASP A 16 -22.47 12.27 -2.83
C ASP A 16 -21.82 12.12 -4.21
N GLU A 17 -21.60 13.22 -4.94
CA GLU A 17 -20.86 13.26 -6.20
C GLU A 17 -19.41 12.80 -6.01
N ILE A 18 -18.67 13.41 -5.07
CA ILE A 18 -17.28 13.02 -4.74
C ILE A 18 -17.20 11.54 -4.33
N THR A 19 -18.17 11.06 -3.55
CA THR A 19 -18.22 9.67 -3.11
C THR A 19 -18.47 8.73 -4.28
N SER A 20 -19.34 9.11 -5.23
CA SER A 20 -19.62 8.33 -6.44
C SER A 20 -18.39 8.19 -7.33
N GLU A 21 -17.69 9.28 -7.57
CA GLU A 21 -16.44 9.28 -8.34
C GLU A 21 -15.37 8.40 -7.67
N THR A 22 -15.18 8.57 -6.36
CA THR A 22 -14.21 7.78 -5.58
C THR A 22 -14.53 6.28 -5.65
N ARG A 23 -15.82 5.90 -5.59
CA ARG A 23 -16.24 4.48 -5.70
C ARG A 23 -15.89 3.87 -7.05
N GLN A 24 -16.07 4.60 -8.15
CA GLN A 24 -15.74 4.10 -9.49
C GLN A 24 -14.24 3.83 -9.61
N GLU A 25 -13.39 4.73 -9.10
CA GLU A 25 -11.94 4.49 -9.14
C GLU A 25 -11.52 3.35 -8.19
N GLU A 26 -12.13 3.23 -7.01
CA GLU A 26 -11.90 2.09 -6.12
C GLU A 26 -12.22 0.75 -6.81
N GLU A 27 -13.33 0.66 -7.53
CA GLU A 27 -13.72 -0.55 -8.27
C GLU A 27 -12.73 -0.86 -9.38
N ARG A 28 -12.32 0.17 -10.15
CA ARG A 28 -11.29 0.03 -11.20
C ARG A 28 -9.97 -0.49 -10.64
N LEU A 29 -9.52 0.04 -9.50
CA LEU A 29 -8.30 -0.42 -8.83
C LEU A 29 -8.43 -1.85 -8.29
N ARG A 30 -9.60 -2.24 -7.78
CA ARG A 30 -9.85 -3.62 -7.33
C ARG A 30 -9.77 -4.61 -8.48
N ASP A 31 -10.32 -4.28 -9.64
CA ASP A 31 -10.28 -5.19 -10.79
C ASP A 31 -8.87 -5.31 -11.37
N LYS A 32 -8.11 -4.21 -11.45
CA LYS A 32 -6.68 -4.26 -11.77
C LYS A 32 -5.92 -5.15 -10.79
N ALA A 33 -6.19 -5.02 -9.49
CA ALA A 33 -5.57 -5.86 -8.47
C ALA A 33 -5.89 -7.36 -8.69
N LYS A 34 -7.15 -7.72 -8.94
CA LYS A 34 -7.55 -9.13 -9.22
C LYS A 34 -6.78 -9.71 -10.41
N VAL A 35 -6.62 -8.94 -11.49
CA VAL A 35 -5.85 -9.39 -12.67
C VAL A 35 -4.39 -9.63 -12.30
N LEU A 36 -3.74 -8.70 -11.61
CA LEU A 36 -2.35 -8.86 -11.16
C LEU A 36 -2.17 -10.01 -10.17
N GLU A 37 -3.16 -10.29 -9.32
CA GLU A 37 -3.10 -11.44 -8.41
C GLU A 37 -2.98 -12.77 -9.15
N THR A 38 -3.50 -12.88 -10.39
CA THR A 38 -3.38 -14.12 -11.20
C THR A 38 -1.96 -14.38 -11.70
N THR A 39 -1.10 -13.37 -11.75
CA THR A 39 0.29 -13.50 -12.22
C THR A 39 1.27 -13.79 -11.08
N ILE A 40 0.80 -13.80 -9.83
CA ILE A 40 1.63 -14.01 -8.64
C ILE A 40 1.48 -15.45 -8.16
N GLU A 41 2.58 -16.10 -7.79
CA GLU A 41 2.57 -17.45 -7.23
C GLU A 41 1.62 -17.53 -5.99
N PRO A 42 0.73 -18.53 -5.90
CA PRO A 42 -0.27 -18.62 -4.83
C PRO A 42 0.29 -18.53 -3.41
N ARG A 43 1.47 -19.13 -3.17
CA ARG A 43 2.12 -19.11 -1.85
C ARG A 43 2.58 -17.70 -1.47
N LEU A 44 3.16 -16.97 -2.42
CA LEU A 44 3.61 -15.58 -2.22
C LEU A 44 2.42 -14.65 -2.02
N LEU A 45 1.37 -14.82 -2.83
CA LEU A 45 0.13 -14.04 -2.70
C LEU A 45 -0.53 -14.25 -1.33
N ALA A 46 -0.58 -15.49 -0.84
CA ALA A 46 -1.12 -15.79 0.48
C ALA A 46 -0.31 -15.12 1.62
N ALA A 47 1.02 -15.11 1.50
CA ALA A 47 1.88 -14.42 2.46
C ALA A 47 1.65 -12.90 2.43
N PHE A 48 1.62 -12.30 1.25
CA PHE A 48 1.31 -10.87 1.06
C PHE A 48 -0.05 -10.49 1.67
N LYS A 49 -1.12 -11.22 1.35
CA LYS A 49 -2.48 -10.98 1.88
C LYS A 49 -2.52 -11.07 3.40
N ARG A 50 -1.78 -12.02 3.99
CA ARG A 50 -1.68 -12.17 5.46
C ARG A 50 -1.03 -10.95 6.11
N ILE A 51 0.08 -10.47 5.55
CA ILE A 51 0.78 -9.27 6.05
C ILE A 51 -0.14 -8.05 5.90
N ARG A 52 -0.76 -7.87 4.72
CA ARG A 52 -1.67 -6.75 4.43
C ARG A 52 -2.82 -6.67 5.43
N LYS A 53 -3.42 -7.81 5.78
CA LYS A 53 -4.51 -7.90 6.77
C LYS A 53 -4.05 -7.56 8.18
N GLY A 54 -2.81 -7.90 8.55
CA GLY A 54 -2.26 -7.65 9.89
C GLY A 54 -1.70 -6.23 10.07
N ALA A 55 -1.32 -5.54 8.99
CA ALA A 55 -0.79 -4.19 9.04
C ALA A 55 -1.92 -3.17 9.27
N ARG A 56 -1.79 -2.32 10.30
CA ARG A 56 -2.79 -1.28 10.63
C ARG A 56 -3.12 -0.33 9.48
N ASN A 57 -2.16 -0.08 8.60
CA ASN A 57 -2.28 0.79 7.43
C ASN A 57 -2.43 0.02 6.11
N GLY A 58 -2.60 -1.30 6.15
CA GLY A 58 -2.72 -2.14 4.95
C GLY A 58 -1.45 -2.23 4.09
N LEU A 59 -0.29 -1.75 4.56
CA LEU A 59 0.96 -1.83 3.81
C LEU A 59 1.65 -3.17 4.08
N ALA A 60 1.76 -4.01 3.04
CA ALA A 60 2.47 -5.28 3.12
C ALA A 60 3.90 -5.23 2.56
N VAL A 61 4.16 -4.31 1.63
CA VAL A 61 5.47 -4.05 1.02
C VAL A 61 5.86 -2.62 1.36
N VAL A 62 7.10 -2.42 1.82
CA VAL A 62 7.63 -1.11 2.21
C VAL A 62 9.08 -0.95 1.77
N PRO A 63 9.50 0.27 1.38
CA PRO A 63 10.91 0.55 1.12
C PRO A 63 11.73 0.57 2.41
N ILE A 64 13.05 0.49 2.24
CA ILE A 64 14.00 0.93 3.26
C ILE A 64 14.10 2.46 3.18
N GLU A 65 13.86 3.12 4.31
CA GLU A 65 13.97 4.57 4.45
C GLU A 65 14.99 4.88 5.54
N ARG A 66 16.05 5.62 5.22
CA ARG A 66 17.09 6.03 6.18
C ARG A 66 17.58 4.86 7.06
N ASP A 67 17.99 3.76 6.42
CA ASP A 67 18.45 2.54 7.07
C ASP A 67 17.39 1.78 7.91
N ALA A 68 16.11 2.14 7.81
CA ALA A 68 15.03 1.56 8.61
C ALA A 68 13.90 1.00 7.74
N CYS A 69 13.08 0.12 8.34
CA CYS A 69 11.87 -0.39 7.69
C CYS A 69 10.82 0.73 7.57
N GLY A 70 10.35 1.06 6.36
CA GLY A 70 9.33 2.10 6.13
C GLY A 70 7.95 1.82 6.76
N GLY A 71 7.76 0.66 7.41
CA GLY A 71 6.51 0.32 8.08
C GLY A 71 6.53 0.40 9.61
N CYS A 72 7.66 0.07 10.25
CA CYS A 72 7.78 0.10 11.72
C CYS A 72 8.98 0.90 12.22
N PHE A 73 9.76 1.49 11.31
CA PHE A 73 10.89 2.37 11.57
C PHE A 73 12.02 1.76 12.42
N ASN A 74 12.04 0.43 12.56
CA ASN A 74 13.17 -0.26 13.18
C ASN A 74 14.37 -0.27 12.23
N LYS A 75 15.55 -0.04 12.80
CA LYS A 75 16.81 -0.01 12.08
C LYS A 75 17.17 -1.39 11.52
N ILE A 76 17.64 -1.40 10.28
CA ILE A 76 18.03 -2.59 9.53
C ILE A 76 19.57 -2.65 9.47
N PRO A 77 20.19 -3.77 9.86
CA PRO A 77 21.64 -3.94 9.78
C PRO A 77 22.17 -3.79 8.33
N PRO A 78 23.37 -3.20 8.11
CA PRO A 78 23.90 -2.94 6.78
C PRO A 78 23.97 -4.18 5.86
N GLN A 79 24.34 -5.33 6.41
CA GLN A 79 24.39 -6.60 5.67
C GLN A 79 23.02 -6.96 5.08
N ARG A 80 21.95 -6.78 5.86
CA ARG A 80 20.58 -7.03 5.42
C ARG A 80 20.13 -6.03 4.36
N GLN A 81 20.54 -4.77 4.47
CA GLN A 81 20.25 -3.77 3.44
C GLN A 81 20.90 -4.15 2.10
N MET A 82 22.13 -4.65 2.13
CA MET A 82 22.82 -5.16 0.94
C MET A 82 22.06 -6.35 0.34
N ASP A 83 21.61 -7.30 1.16
CA ASP A 83 20.80 -8.44 0.68
C ASP A 83 19.50 -7.99 0.00
N ILE A 84 18.84 -6.95 0.52
CA ILE A 84 17.62 -6.37 -0.05
C ILE A 84 17.93 -5.71 -1.41
N LYS A 85 19.03 -4.95 -1.50
CA LYS A 85 19.48 -4.34 -2.76
C LYS A 85 19.84 -5.38 -3.83
N LEU A 86 20.37 -6.55 -3.43
CA LEU A 86 20.72 -7.62 -4.35
C LEU A 86 19.50 -8.33 -4.97
N ARG A 87 18.30 -8.18 -4.39
CA ARG A 87 17.03 -8.73 -4.90
C ARG A 87 17.04 -10.25 -5.20
N LYS A 88 17.94 -11.01 -4.57
CA LYS A 88 18.08 -12.47 -4.80
C LYS A 88 16.97 -13.30 -4.17
N LYS A 89 16.30 -12.76 -3.13
CA LYS A 89 15.18 -13.41 -2.42
C LYS A 89 14.31 -12.35 -1.76
N ILE A 90 13.07 -12.71 -1.44
CA ILE A 90 12.16 -11.87 -0.66
C ILE A 90 12.66 -11.81 0.78
N ILE A 91 12.80 -10.59 1.31
CA ILE A 91 13.25 -10.35 2.68
C ILE A 91 12.15 -9.61 3.42
N VAL A 92 11.80 -10.12 4.60
CA VAL A 92 10.78 -9.52 5.48
C VAL A 92 11.44 -8.85 6.68
N CYS A 93 10.80 -7.81 7.19
CA CYS A 93 11.16 -7.14 8.43
C CYS A 93 10.98 -8.10 9.61
N GLU A 94 11.99 -8.25 10.45
CA GLU A 94 11.94 -9.16 11.62
C GLU A 94 10.99 -8.67 12.72
N TYR A 95 10.69 -7.37 12.74
CA TYR A 95 9.85 -6.76 13.77
C TYR A 95 8.37 -6.73 13.41
N CYS A 96 8.04 -6.42 12.14
CA CYS A 96 6.65 -6.26 11.70
C CYS A 96 6.21 -7.19 10.58
N GLY A 97 7.12 -8.03 10.06
CA GLY A 97 6.81 -9.02 9.03
C GLY A 97 6.58 -8.46 7.62
N ARG A 98 6.62 -7.13 7.41
CA ARG A 98 6.44 -6.53 6.09
C ARG A 98 7.58 -6.88 5.13
N ILE A 99 7.26 -7.06 3.86
CA ILE A 99 8.24 -7.29 2.80
C ILE A 99 9.01 -5.98 2.57
N MET A 100 10.33 -6.05 2.55
CA MET A 100 11.20 -4.90 2.37
C MET A 100 11.78 -4.87 0.97
N ILE A 101 11.76 -3.71 0.33
CA ILE A 101 12.32 -3.47 -0.99
C ILE A 101 13.36 -2.34 -0.95
N GLY A 102 14.25 -2.31 -1.93
CA GLY A 102 15.15 -1.18 -2.14
C GLY A 102 14.38 0.09 -2.51
N PRO A 103 14.90 1.29 -2.17
CA PRO A 103 14.24 2.55 -2.47
C PRO A 103 14.04 2.78 -3.98
N ASP A 104 15.01 2.32 -4.77
CA ASP A 104 14.99 2.32 -6.24
C ASP A 104 13.77 1.57 -6.82
N LEU A 105 13.40 0.43 -6.23
CA LEU A 105 12.23 -0.33 -6.68
C LEU A 105 10.89 0.30 -6.27
N ALA A 106 10.89 1.15 -5.23
CA ALA A 106 9.69 1.84 -4.80
C ALA A 106 9.36 3.01 -5.76
N GLU A 107 10.38 3.69 -6.27
CA GLU A 107 10.23 4.78 -7.24
C GLU A 107 9.68 4.29 -8.60
N GLU A 108 10.08 3.09 -9.04
CA GLU A 108 9.56 2.47 -10.28
C GLU A 108 8.08 2.05 -10.18
N GLY A 109 7.60 1.80 -8.95
CA GLY A 109 6.29 1.21 -8.68
C GLY A 109 5.14 2.21 -8.46
N THR A 110 5.43 3.51 -8.47
CA THR A 110 4.45 4.60 -8.29
C THR A 110 4.33 5.41 -9.58
N PRO A 111 3.38 5.10 -10.49
CA PRO A 111 3.22 5.86 -11.72
C PRO A 111 2.64 7.27 -11.53
N ASP A 112 2.21 7.64 -10.32
CA ASP A 112 1.41 8.86 -10.04
C ASP A 112 1.96 9.72 -8.87
N THR A 113 3.30 9.80 -8.72
CA THR A 113 3.95 10.89 -7.95
C THR A 113 4.95 11.63 -8.80
#